data_AF-A0A817LVT2-F1
#
_entry.id   AF-A0A817LVT2-F1
#
_cell.length_a   1.000
_cell.length_b   1.000
_cell.length_c   1.000
_cell.angle_alpha   90.00
_cell.angle_beta   90.00
_cell.angle_gamma   90.00
#
_symmetry.space_group_name_H-M   'P 1'
#
loop_
_entity.id
_entity.type
_entity.pdbx_description
1 polymer ?
#
loop_
_entity_poly.entity_id
_entity_poly.type
_entity_poly.pdbx_seq_one_letter_code
_entity_poly.pdbx_strand_id
1 'polypeptide(L)'
;MTVQYVDAWFVTSTCIFSCGLTTMDFAKLSRATQIILMGFTFVSGITISTLPALVIKTQTHKSPQGTTVDDDHDETHDENNEELPISNFREQRNLPEHVRAQLASLPTPAKLRYRAYIMCILLILGTCFTIYTSAYFAIGGRIHRRYKPEDLLQGNTSVNPWYVSFIVTVTGFNQNGLSPFSDGLSRFVNDVYLNVFVMLLVMSGTSFFPVILRHVVFLSRILAPWRHKVIFDYILLNNHRLSTLLFPTLQTRIYLLITTILYILGVTISLILDFHSKVVAQYTPGERFLIFLFQTINTRFAGFQTVDISSFAIATLLVYLLLMATKPQMLCGLDELPFEIYWLTLEAQEEGNTEAKSDQNFARRLSSTDNRRLSIAAGISTDTLPLKTMKQFLRRHSLSTKNLARKEFSQHIIDSKSSHKRSKRLAVLRIRLFFIHFLRSLIKHSVSFFILTRTWLFVFIFLICAIEYRRMAPVDPNITLLKIIFEIISAFGTVGLTLGYPNVASSFGTVLSPASKVILGITMLMGRHRGLLASMKDQEVIEYSAVNVLARRREELILQFDRSREARESIVQGLDSSSDIVIERF
;
A
#
# COMPACT_ATOMS: atom_id res chain seq x y z
N MET A 1 -23.19 8.20 35.71
CA MET A 1 -22.32 7.03 35.54
C MET A 1 -20.93 7.43 36.03
N THR A 2 -20.46 6.88 37.14
CA THR A 2 -19.09 7.13 37.62
C THR A 2 -18.13 6.32 36.77
N VAL A 3 -17.34 7.00 35.94
CA VAL A 3 -16.39 6.34 35.03
C VAL A 3 -15.13 5.99 35.83
N GLN A 4 -14.73 4.73 35.84
CA GLN A 4 -13.44 4.34 36.43
C GLN A 4 -12.30 4.84 35.55
N TYR A 5 -11.23 5.37 36.17
CA TYR A 5 -10.07 5.90 35.45
C TYR A 5 -9.46 4.88 34.47
N VAL A 6 -9.42 3.61 34.86
CA VAL A 6 -8.87 2.53 34.02
C VAL A 6 -9.72 2.29 32.77
N ASP A 7 -11.05 2.39 32.89
CA ASP A 7 -11.96 2.23 31.76
C ASP A 7 -11.88 3.42 30.80
N ALA A 8 -11.79 4.64 31.33
CA ALA A 8 -11.57 5.83 30.50
C ALA A 8 -10.24 5.77 29.73
N TRP A 9 -9.15 5.36 30.41
CA TRP A 9 -7.85 5.17 29.79
C TRP A 9 -7.89 4.09 28.71
N PHE A 10 -8.56 2.97 28.99
CA PHE A 10 -8.67 1.85 28.04
C PHE A 10 -9.41 2.28 26.77
N VAL A 11 -10.61 2.87 26.90
CA VAL A 11 -11.41 3.33 25.74
C VAL A 11 -10.65 4.37 24.91
N THR A 12 -9.94 5.29 25.57
CA THR A 12 -9.12 6.30 24.87
C THR A 12 -7.95 5.65 24.13
N SER A 13 -7.26 4.71 24.77
CA SER A 13 -6.15 3.96 24.18
C SER A 13 -6.59 3.15 22.97
N THR A 14 -7.74 2.48 23.06
CA THR A 14 -8.36 1.77 21.93
C THR A 14 -8.57 2.69 20.72
N CYS A 15 -9.05 3.92 20.95
CA CYS A 15 -9.24 4.89 19.87
C CYS A 15 -7.92 5.29 19.22
N ILE A 16 -6.88 5.53 20.03
CA ILE A 16 -5.53 5.90 19.56
C ILE A 16 -4.82 4.75 18.83
N PHE A 17 -5.11 3.50 19.19
CA PHE A 17 -4.51 2.32 18.55
C PHE A 17 -5.37 1.71 17.43
N SER A 18 -6.54 2.29 17.15
CA SER A 18 -7.51 1.78 16.17
C SER A 18 -7.87 0.30 16.41
N CYS A 19 -8.43 -0.03 17.57
CA CYS A 19 -8.74 -1.42 17.93
C CYS A 19 -10.20 -1.69 18.28
N GLY A 20 -11.09 -0.72 18.47
CA GLY A 20 -12.53 -0.96 18.70
C GLY A 20 -13.00 -1.62 19.99
N LEU A 21 -12.11 -2.24 20.77
CA LEU A 21 -12.45 -2.85 22.05
C LEU A 21 -12.82 -1.80 23.09
N THR A 22 -14.05 -1.88 23.60
CA THR A 22 -14.57 -0.92 24.57
C THR A 22 -14.95 -1.60 25.88
N THR A 23 -14.52 -1.04 27.00
CA THR A 23 -14.98 -1.46 28.34
C THR A 23 -16.28 -0.76 28.75
N MET A 24 -16.72 0.22 27.96
CA MET A 24 -17.94 0.98 28.17
C MET A 24 -18.72 1.04 26.88
N ASP A 25 -20.04 0.89 26.96
CA ASP A 25 -20.91 1.00 25.81
C ASP A 25 -20.82 2.41 25.22
N PHE A 26 -20.31 2.50 23.98
CA PHE A 26 -20.11 3.76 23.28
C PHE A 26 -21.42 4.53 23.10
N ALA A 27 -22.54 3.83 22.88
CA ALA A 27 -23.85 4.43 22.69
C ALA A 27 -24.38 5.13 23.95
N LYS A 28 -23.91 4.75 25.14
CA LYS A 28 -24.30 5.35 26.43
C LYS A 28 -23.47 6.57 26.82
N LEU A 29 -22.36 6.84 26.11
CA LEU A 29 -21.53 8.00 26.36
C LEU A 29 -22.20 9.30 25.88
N SER A 30 -21.86 10.42 26.53
CA SER A 30 -22.32 11.74 26.07
C SER A 30 -21.84 12.03 24.64
N ARG A 31 -22.66 12.75 23.86
CA ARG A 31 -22.32 13.16 22.49
C ARG A 31 -21.00 13.93 22.41
N ALA A 32 -20.70 14.75 23.42
CA ALA A 32 -19.42 15.46 23.51
C ALA A 32 -18.23 14.47 23.63
N THR A 33 -18.37 13.46 24.48
CA THR A 33 -17.36 12.41 24.65
C THR A 33 -17.19 11.58 23.38
N GLN A 34 -18.29 11.21 22.73
CA GLN A 34 -18.25 10.49 21.45
C GLN A 34 -17.46 11.29 20.39
N ILE A 35 -17.71 12.59 20.27
CA ILE A 35 -16.98 13.47 19.33
C ILE A 35 -15.48 13.55 19.67
N ILE A 36 -15.12 13.66 20.96
CA ILE A 36 -13.71 13.66 21.39
C ILE A 36 -13.03 12.34 21.00
N LEU A 37 -13.68 11.20 21.22
CA LEU A 37 -13.17 9.88 20.83
C LEU A 37 -13.04 9.74 19.31
N MET A 38 -13.96 10.32 18.53
CA MET A 38 -13.81 10.41 17.06
C MET A 38 -12.59 11.26 16.67
N GLY A 39 -12.31 12.33 17.40
CA GLY A 39 -11.08 13.13 17.24
C GLY A 39 -9.82 12.29 17.42
N PHE A 40 -9.74 11.49 18.50
CA PHE A 40 -8.61 10.57 18.70
C PHE A 40 -8.51 9.50 17.60
N THR A 41 -9.66 8.97 17.16
CA THR A 41 -9.72 7.99 16.06
C THR A 41 -9.23 8.59 14.73
N PHE A 42 -9.45 9.88 14.50
CA PHE A 42 -8.96 10.57 13.30
C PHE A 42 -7.42 10.69 13.29
N VAL A 43 -6.83 10.82 14.48
CA VAL A 43 -5.38 10.94 14.68
C VAL A 43 -4.72 9.54 14.62
N SER A 44 -5.35 8.49 15.15
CA SER A 44 -4.79 7.12 15.26
C SER A 44 -4.41 6.42 13.96
N GLY A 45 -5.09 6.78 12.86
CA GLY A 45 -5.06 6.06 11.58
C GLY A 45 -3.76 6.20 10.78
N ILE A 46 -3.90 6.46 9.49
CA ILE A 46 -2.79 6.76 8.56
C ILE A 46 -1.99 7.98 9.03
N THR A 47 -2.66 8.89 9.75
CA THR A 47 -2.16 10.16 10.26
C THR A 47 -0.99 9.97 11.24
N ILE A 48 -1.14 9.19 12.33
CA ILE A 48 -0.08 8.96 13.33
C ILE A 48 1.13 8.25 12.73
N SER A 49 0.93 7.28 11.83
CA SER A 49 2.04 6.46 11.32
C SER A 49 2.89 7.16 10.28
N THR A 50 2.36 8.17 9.57
CA THR A 50 3.06 8.80 8.44
C THR A 50 3.32 10.28 8.59
N LEU A 51 2.37 11.07 9.09
CA LEU A 51 2.52 12.53 9.06
C LEU A 51 3.66 13.04 9.94
N PRO A 52 3.88 12.58 11.18
CA PRO A 52 5.00 13.07 11.99
C PRO A 52 6.36 12.85 11.32
N ALA A 53 6.57 11.64 10.76
CA ALA A 53 7.81 11.31 10.07
C ALA A 53 8.05 12.17 8.82
N LEU A 54 7.00 12.44 8.03
CA LEU A 54 7.12 13.35 6.88
C LEU A 54 7.32 14.81 7.31
N VAL A 55 6.61 15.28 8.34
CA VAL A 55 6.74 16.65 8.84
C VAL A 55 8.15 16.90 9.37
N ILE A 56 8.70 15.98 10.16
CA ILE A 56 10.10 16.06 10.64
C ILE A 56 11.06 16.15 9.44
N LYS A 57 10.88 15.30 8.41
CA LYS A 57 11.71 15.33 7.19
C LYS A 57 11.59 16.64 6.40
N THR A 58 10.40 17.25 6.37
CA THR A 58 10.23 18.56 5.72
C THR A 58 10.93 19.69 6.47
N GLN A 59 11.03 19.58 7.81
CA GLN A 59 11.68 20.57 8.65
C GLN A 59 13.21 20.44 8.58
N THR A 60 13.75 19.23 8.55
CA THR A 60 15.19 19.00 8.43
C THR A 60 15.76 19.39 7.07
N HIS A 61 15.01 19.21 5.98
CA HIS A 61 15.42 19.58 4.62
C HIS A 61 14.84 20.93 4.15
N LYS A 62 14.41 21.79 5.08
CA LYS A 62 13.97 23.14 4.72
C LYS A 62 15.19 23.89 4.17
N SER A 63 15.14 24.21 2.87
CA SER A 63 16.24 24.86 2.16
C SER A 63 16.77 26.05 2.98
N PRO A 64 18.09 26.20 3.16
CA PRO A 64 18.63 27.46 3.68
C PRO A 64 18.15 28.56 2.72
N GLN A 65 17.38 29.51 3.26
CA GLN A 65 17.08 30.76 2.57
C GLN A 65 18.36 31.58 2.56
N GLY A 66 18.65 32.18 1.40
CA GLY A 66 19.98 32.67 1.03
C GLY A 66 20.72 33.42 2.14
N THR A 67 21.88 32.90 2.50
CA THR A 67 22.98 33.71 3.03
C THR A 67 23.62 34.41 1.84
N THR A 68 23.73 35.73 1.94
CA THR A 68 24.57 36.58 1.10
C THR A 68 25.98 36.00 1.04
N VAL A 69 26.56 36.08 -0.15
CA VAL A 69 27.98 35.83 -0.40
C VAL A 69 28.78 36.73 0.53
N ASP A 70 29.48 36.13 1.48
CA ASP A 70 30.73 36.69 2.00
C ASP A 70 31.80 35.63 1.69
N ASP A 71 32.70 36.02 0.79
CA ASP A 71 33.94 35.32 0.52
C ASP A 71 34.75 35.26 1.82
N ASP A 72 35.02 34.08 2.35
CA ASP A 72 36.30 33.78 2.98
C ASP A 72 36.49 32.27 3.17
N HIS A 73 37.74 31.87 2.94
CA HIS A 73 38.26 30.50 2.85
C HIS A 73 37.87 29.59 4.03
N ASP A 74 37.28 28.42 3.72
CA ASP A 74 37.63 27.19 4.45
C ASP A 74 37.33 25.93 3.60
N GLU A 75 38.39 25.20 3.25
CA GLU A 75 38.31 23.89 2.60
C GLU A 75 37.96 22.83 3.64
N THR A 76 36.68 22.69 3.96
CA THR A 76 36.14 21.44 4.48
C THR A 76 35.25 20.81 3.42
N HIS A 77 35.67 19.67 2.89
CA HIS A 77 34.89 18.85 1.95
C HIS A 77 33.56 18.44 2.59
N ASP A 78 32.53 19.25 2.35
CA ASP A 78 31.16 19.00 2.76
C ASP A 78 30.51 18.07 1.72
N GLU A 79 30.24 16.80 2.10
CA GLU A 79 29.56 15.78 1.28
C GLU A 79 28.12 16.18 0.86
N ASN A 80 27.66 17.37 1.26
CA ASN A 80 26.29 17.87 1.06
C ASN A 80 26.10 18.70 -0.21
N ASN A 81 27.16 19.09 -0.92
CA ASN A 81 27.06 19.75 -2.22
C ASN A 81 27.11 18.72 -3.37
N GLU A 82 26.05 17.92 -3.47
CA GLU A 82 25.78 17.08 -4.64
C GLU A 82 25.44 17.96 -5.87
N GLU A 83 26.47 18.56 -6.49
CA GLU A 83 26.32 19.19 -7.79
C GLU A 83 25.97 18.14 -8.86
N LEU A 84 25.09 18.51 -9.79
CA LEU A 84 24.72 17.63 -10.90
C LEU A 84 25.98 17.30 -11.72
N PRO A 85 26.26 16.02 -12.04
CA PRO A 85 27.44 15.66 -12.82
C PRO A 85 27.43 16.49 -14.10
N ILE A 86 28.51 17.25 -14.29
CA ILE A 86 28.71 18.15 -15.41
C ILE A 86 28.82 17.28 -16.67
N SER A 87 27.68 16.99 -17.32
CA SER A 87 27.70 16.52 -18.70
C SER A 87 28.39 17.61 -19.52
N ASN A 88 29.53 17.28 -20.13
CA ASN A 88 30.38 18.14 -20.96
C ASN A 88 29.71 19.46 -21.38
N PHE A 89 30.10 20.58 -20.75
CA PHE A 89 29.63 21.95 -21.07
C PHE A 89 29.63 22.27 -22.58
N ARG A 90 30.45 21.54 -23.34
CA ARG A 90 30.59 21.63 -24.80
C ARG A 90 29.35 21.17 -25.58
N GLU A 91 28.59 20.19 -25.08
CA GLU A 91 27.35 19.73 -25.73
C GLU A 91 26.18 20.69 -25.48
N GLN A 92 26.08 21.28 -24.28
CA GLN A 92 25.00 22.21 -23.92
C GLN A 92 25.03 23.53 -24.70
N ARG A 93 26.18 23.93 -25.25
CA ARG A 93 26.34 25.19 -26.01
C ARG A 93 25.66 25.15 -27.37
N ASN A 94 25.47 23.96 -27.95
CA ASN A 94 24.87 23.76 -29.27
C ASN A 94 23.36 23.47 -29.23
N LEU A 95 22.74 23.49 -28.04
CA LEU A 95 21.30 23.25 -27.90
C LEU A 95 20.49 24.53 -28.17
N PRO A 96 19.33 24.42 -28.84
CA PRO A 96 18.43 25.56 -29.04
C PRO A 96 17.95 26.17 -27.72
N GLU A 97 17.63 27.48 -27.76
CA GLU A 97 17.19 28.24 -26.58
C GLU A 97 15.99 27.63 -25.85
N HIS A 98 15.03 27.04 -26.58
CA HIS A 98 13.86 26.40 -25.98
C HIS A 98 14.22 25.17 -25.13
N VAL A 99 15.20 24.36 -25.55
CA VAL A 99 15.66 23.18 -24.78
C VAL A 99 16.48 23.62 -23.58
N ARG A 100 17.31 24.67 -23.73
CA ARG A 100 18.07 25.26 -22.61
C ARG A 100 17.14 25.86 -21.55
N ALA A 101 16.08 26.56 -21.95
CA ALA A 101 15.05 27.07 -21.04
C ALA A 101 14.32 25.93 -20.30
N GLN A 102 14.03 24.82 -20.98
CA GLN A 102 13.45 23.62 -20.33
C GLN A 102 14.43 22.99 -19.33
N LEU A 103 15.71 22.88 -19.67
CA LEU A 103 16.74 22.34 -18.78
C LEU A 103 16.96 23.23 -17.53
N ALA A 104 16.95 24.55 -17.72
CA ALA A 104 17.07 25.54 -16.65
C ALA A 104 15.83 25.55 -15.73
N SER A 105 14.67 25.14 -16.24
CA SER A 105 13.43 25.07 -15.45
C SER A 105 13.36 23.87 -14.48
N LEU A 106 14.33 22.95 -14.54
CA LEU A 106 14.41 21.80 -13.62
C LEU A 106 14.81 22.28 -12.20
N PRO A 107 14.17 21.76 -11.14
CA PRO A 107 14.52 22.13 -9.77
C PRO A 107 15.88 21.57 -9.35
N THR A 108 16.55 22.25 -8.43
CA THR A 108 17.74 21.71 -7.74
C THR A 108 17.38 20.47 -6.92
N PRO A 109 18.32 19.54 -6.66
CA PRO A 109 18.05 18.29 -5.94
C PRO A 109 17.41 18.52 -4.56
N ALA A 110 17.90 19.49 -3.79
CA ALA A 110 17.29 19.87 -2.51
C ALA A 110 15.85 20.39 -2.66
N LYS A 111 15.57 21.26 -3.65
CA LYS A 111 14.22 21.75 -3.94
C LYS A 111 13.29 20.63 -4.42
N LEU A 112 13.81 19.63 -5.14
CA LEU A 112 13.04 18.46 -5.57
C LEU A 112 12.62 17.60 -4.37
N ARG A 113 13.55 17.29 -3.46
CA ARG A 113 13.29 16.55 -2.20
C ARG A 113 12.19 17.23 -1.38
N TYR A 114 12.35 18.53 -1.10
CA TYR A 114 11.39 19.31 -0.33
C TYR A 114 9.99 19.34 -0.96
N ARG A 115 9.91 19.61 -2.28
CA ARG A 115 8.64 19.61 -3.01
C ARG A 115 7.99 18.23 -3.03
N ALA A 116 8.77 17.16 -3.14
CA ALA A 116 8.26 15.80 -3.10
C ALA A 116 7.62 15.45 -1.76
N TYR A 117 8.23 15.84 -0.64
CA TYR A 117 7.65 15.62 0.70
C TYR A 117 6.33 16.37 0.88
N ILE A 118 6.27 17.66 0.52
CA ILE A 118 5.04 18.45 0.61
C ILE A 118 3.94 17.87 -0.28
N MET A 119 4.26 17.54 -1.53
CA MET A 119 3.29 16.93 -2.44
C MET A 119 2.80 15.58 -1.91
N CYS A 120 3.66 14.77 -1.29
CA CYS A 120 3.26 13.52 -0.65
C CYS A 120 2.27 13.75 0.50
N ILE A 121 2.53 14.71 1.40
CA ILE A 121 1.61 15.09 2.48
C ILE A 121 0.27 15.54 1.90
N LEU A 122 0.28 16.43 0.91
CA LEU A 122 -0.93 16.95 0.27
C LEU A 122 -1.75 15.85 -0.42
N LEU A 123 -1.08 14.90 -1.09
CA LEU A 123 -1.76 13.77 -1.72
C LEU A 123 -2.37 12.82 -0.69
N ILE A 124 -1.68 12.54 0.41
CA ILE A 124 -2.20 11.71 1.51
C ILE A 124 -3.43 12.38 2.12
N LEU A 125 -3.32 13.65 2.52
CA LEU A 125 -4.42 14.41 3.12
C LEU A 125 -5.59 14.57 2.15
N GLY A 126 -5.32 14.89 0.88
CA GLY A 126 -6.34 15.01 -0.16
C GLY A 126 -7.06 13.69 -0.41
N THR A 127 -6.33 12.58 -0.48
CA THR A 127 -6.93 11.24 -0.63
C THR A 127 -7.83 10.91 0.56
N CYS A 128 -7.35 11.10 1.79
CA CYS A 128 -8.16 10.88 2.99
C CYS A 128 -9.41 11.77 2.99
N PHE A 129 -9.29 13.06 2.67
CA PHE A 129 -10.42 13.98 2.61
C PHE A 129 -11.47 13.57 1.57
N THR A 130 -11.05 13.15 0.37
CA THR A 130 -11.96 12.66 -0.67
C THR A 130 -12.69 11.37 -0.24
N ILE A 131 -12.01 10.44 0.44
CA ILE A 131 -12.64 9.21 0.93
C ILE A 131 -13.62 9.52 2.06
N TYR A 132 -13.26 10.37 3.03
CA TYR A 132 -14.15 10.74 4.13
C TYR A 132 -15.41 11.45 3.63
N THR A 133 -15.26 12.43 2.75
CA THR A 133 -16.41 13.18 2.20
C THR A 133 -17.32 12.29 1.36
N SER A 134 -16.75 11.49 0.44
CA SER A 134 -17.55 10.59 -0.40
C SER A 134 -18.30 9.54 0.42
N ALA A 135 -17.65 8.93 1.42
CA ALA A 135 -18.29 7.94 2.29
C ALA A 135 -19.36 8.56 3.20
N TYR A 136 -19.11 9.75 3.76
CA TYR A 136 -20.07 10.47 4.60
C TYR A 136 -21.37 10.77 3.84
N PHE A 137 -21.28 11.24 2.60
CA PHE A 137 -22.46 11.49 1.77
C PHE A 137 -23.16 10.21 1.32
N ALA A 138 -22.41 9.16 0.95
CA ALA A 138 -22.98 7.90 0.50
C ALA A 138 -23.74 7.16 1.63
N ILE A 139 -23.11 7.02 2.80
CA ILE A 139 -23.68 6.35 3.96
C ILE A 139 -24.82 7.20 4.54
N GLY A 140 -24.59 8.49 4.78
CA GLY A 140 -25.59 9.40 5.33
C GLY A 140 -26.81 9.56 4.44
N GLY A 141 -26.62 9.70 3.12
CA GLY A 141 -27.70 9.75 2.15
C GLY A 141 -28.52 8.46 2.11
N ARG A 142 -27.86 7.28 2.22
CA ARG A 142 -28.55 5.99 2.24
C ARG A 142 -29.33 5.75 3.52
N ILE A 143 -28.80 6.15 4.67
CA ILE A 143 -29.48 6.04 5.97
C ILE A 143 -30.66 6.99 6.01
N HIS A 144 -30.46 8.27 5.65
CA HIS A 144 -31.50 9.30 5.68
C HIS A 144 -32.71 8.96 4.81
N ARG A 145 -32.52 8.31 3.66
CA ARG A 145 -33.63 7.93 2.75
C ARG A 145 -34.45 6.73 3.23
N ARG A 146 -33.85 5.80 3.99
CA ARG A 146 -34.45 4.49 4.27
C ARG A 146 -34.90 4.29 5.70
N TYR A 147 -34.22 4.93 6.66
CA TYR A 147 -34.44 4.74 8.08
C TYR A 147 -35.10 5.97 8.68
N LYS A 148 -36.13 5.74 9.49
CA LYS A 148 -36.79 6.80 10.25
C LYS A 148 -36.01 7.07 11.54
N PRO A 149 -36.21 8.23 12.19
CA PRO A 149 -35.59 8.52 13.49
C PRO A 149 -35.88 7.46 14.57
N GLU A 150 -37.01 6.76 14.46
CA GLU A 150 -37.43 5.66 15.34
C GLU A 150 -36.56 4.40 15.21
N ASP A 151 -35.93 4.18 14.04
CA ASP A 151 -35.02 3.04 13.83
C ASP A 151 -33.59 3.34 14.33
N LEU A 152 -33.28 4.62 14.56
CA LEU A 152 -31.96 5.15 14.88
C LEU A 152 -31.84 5.54 16.35
N LEU A 153 -32.20 4.60 17.23
CA LEU A 153 -32.15 4.80 18.67
C LEU A 153 -30.77 4.46 19.23
N GLN A 154 -30.20 5.41 19.98
CA GLN A 154 -29.14 5.21 20.98
C GLN A 154 -29.81 5.18 22.36
N GLY A 155 -30.00 3.99 22.91
CA GLY A 155 -30.83 3.80 24.10
C GLY A 155 -32.25 4.32 23.83
N ASN A 156 -32.67 5.36 24.55
CA ASN A 156 -34.00 5.95 24.41
C ASN A 156 -34.02 7.22 23.55
N THR A 157 -32.88 7.63 22.98
CA THR A 157 -32.79 8.88 22.21
C THR A 157 -32.61 8.61 20.72
N SER A 158 -33.43 9.28 19.89
CA SER A 158 -33.28 9.24 18.43
C SER A 158 -32.08 10.07 17.98
N VAL A 159 -31.30 9.51 17.06
CA VAL A 159 -30.06 10.12 16.58
C VAL A 159 -30.21 10.56 15.13
N ASN A 160 -29.57 11.68 14.79
CA ASN A 160 -29.55 12.17 13.42
C ASN A 160 -28.81 11.17 12.49
N PRO A 161 -29.39 10.77 11.34
CA PRO A 161 -28.73 9.93 10.34
C PRO A 161 -27.32 10.37 9.94
N TRP A 162 -27.10 11.69 9.82
CA TRP A 162 -25.81 12.26 9.45
C TRP A 162 -24.75 12.10 10.55
N TYR A 163 -25.16 12.13 11.81
CA TYR A 163 -24.26 11.86 12.93
C TYR A 163 -23.83 10.39 12.98
N VAL A 164 -24.77 9.49 12.73
CA VAL A 164 -24.48 8.05 12.56
C VAL A 164 -23.48 7.85 11.42
N SER A 165 -23.71 8.50 10.28
CA SER A 165 -22.79 8.45 9.16
C SER A 165 -21.41 8.99 9.52
N PHE A 166 -21.30 10.10 10.23
CA PHE A 166 -20.01 10.64 10.66
C PHE A 166 -19.21 9.62 11.48
N ILE A 167 -19.84 9.00 12.49
CA ILE A 167 -19.18 8.00 13.33
C ILE A 167 -18.74 6.80 12.49
N VAL A 168 -19.66 6.18 11.73
CA VAL A 168 -19.35 5.00 10.90
C VAL A 168 -18.27 5.31 9.86
N THR A 169 -18.26 6.51 9.28
CA THR A 169 -17.26 6.94 8.31
C THR A 169 -15.87 7.06 8.95
N VAL A 170 -15.76 7.71 10.10
CA VAL A 170 -14.49 7.88 10.82
C VAL A 170 -13.98 6.54 11.34
N THR A 171 -14.84 5.73 11.94
CA THR A 171 -14.43 4.46 12.56
C THR A 171 -14.19 3.38 11.53
N GLY A 172 -14.90 3.38 10.40
CA GLY A 172 -14.69 2.44 9.30
C GLY A 172 -13.37 2.68 8.56
N PHE A 173 -13.09 3.92 8.17
CA PHE A 173 -11.85 4.24 7.43
C PHE A 173 -10.60 4.05 8.29
N ASN A 174 -10.64 4.49 9.55
CA ASN A 174 -9.52 4.29 10.48
C ASN A 174 -9.46 2.88 11.07
N GLN A 175 -10.37 1.99 10.65
CA GLN A 175 -10.45 0.59 11.07
C GLN A 175 -10.48 0.44 12.60
N ASN A 176 -11.26 1.29 13.26
CA ASN A 176 -11.45 1.27 14.70
C ASN A 176 -12.69 0.44 15.07
N GLY A 177 -13.80 0.49 14.33
CA GLY A 177 -14.94 -0.39 14.61
C GLY A 177 -15.92 0.04 15.68
N LEU A 178 -15.72 1.20 16.29
CA LEU A 178 -16.69 1.76 17.21
C LEU A 178 -18.02 1.99 16.47
N SER A 179 -19.06 1.32 16.93
CA SER A 179 -20.42 1.52 16.44
C SER A 179 -21.11 2.62 17.24
N PRO A 180 -21.93 3.47 16.59
CA PRO A 180 -22.82 4.39 17.30
C PRO A 180 -23.88 3.66 18.14
N PHE A 181 -24.12 2.36 17.93
CA PHE A 181 -25.18 1.61 18.61
C PHE A 181 -24.62 0.49 19.50
N SER A 182 -25.35 0.16 20.57
CA SER A 182 -25.02 -0.95 21.48
C SER A 182 -24.99 -2.30 20.76
N ASP A 183 -25.82 -2.47 19.73
CA ASP A 183 -25.98 -3.74 19.02
C ASP A 183 -25.04 -3.85 17.80
N GLY A 184 -24.03 -2.98 17.73
CA GLY A 184 -23.15 -2.89 16.56
C GLY A 184 -23.90 -2.36 15.34
N LEU A 185 -23.77 -3.04 14.19
CA LEU A 185 -24.49 -2.74 12.95
C LEU A 185 -25.53 -3.81 12.61
N SER A 186 -25.97 -4.59 13.61
CA SER A 186 -26.92 -5.69 13.42
C SER A 186 -28.29 -5.27 12.88
N ARG A 187 -28.75 -4.06 13.23
CA ARG A 187 -29.96 -3.46 12.66
C ARG A 187 -29.92 -3.23 11.14
N PHE A 188 -28.73 -3.29 10.53
CA PHE A 188 -28.50 -3.04 9.11
C PHE A 188 -28.20 -4.32 8.31
N VAL A 189 -28.40 -5.50 8.88
CA VAL A 189 -28.10 -6.79 8.22
C VAL A 189 -28.74 -6.91 6.83
N ASN A 190 -30.00 -6.49 6.71
CA ASN A 190 -30.76 -6.63 5.46
C ASN A 190 -30.49 -5.50 4.43
N ASP A 191 -29.72 -4.47 4.79
CA ASP A 191 -29.40 -3.36 3.88
C ASP A 191 -28.12 -3.64 3.09
N VAL A 192 -28.30 -4.23 1.91
CA VAL A 192 -27.22 -4.58 0.98
C VAL A 192 -26.33 -3.38 0.65
N TYR A 193 -26.93 -2.23 0.36
CA TYR A 193 -26.17 -1.04 -0.07
C TYR A 193 -25.34 -0.46 1.07
N LEU A 194 -25.91 -0.38 2.27
CA LEU A 194 -25.20 0.12 3.44
C LEU A 194 -24.02 -0.80 3.80
N ASN A 195 -24.24 -2.11 3.82
CA ASN A 195 -23.19 -3.08 4.08
C ASN A 195 -22.07 -2.99 3.04
N VAL A 196 -22.40 -2.85 1.75
CA VAL A 196 -21.41 -2.67 0.68
C VAL A 196 -20.60 -1.38 0.87
N PHE A 197 -21.24 -0.24 1.16
CA PHE A 197 -20.53 1.02 1.41
C PHE A 197 -19.61 0.94 2.62
N VAL A 198 -20.05 0.33 3.71
CA VAL A 198 -19.22 0.12 4.91
C VAL A 198 -18.05 -0.81 4.61
N MET A 199 -18.26 -1.92 3.89
CA MET A 199 -17.17 -2.83 3.49
C MET A 199 -16.13 -2.12 2.61
N LEU A 200 -16.57 -1.36 1.60
CA LEU A 200 -15.67 -0.60 0.73
C LEU A 200 -14.87 0.44 1.51
N LEU A 201 -15.52 1.13 2.46
CA LEU A 201 -14.86 2.09 3.33
C LEU A 201 -13.79 1.42 4.21
N VAL A 202 -14.13 0.31 4.86
CA VAL A 202 -13.20 -0.45 5.71
C VAL A 202 -12.01 -0.97 4.92
N MET A 203 -12.25 -1.45 3.70
CA MET A 203 -11.21 -1.88 2.76
C MET A 203 -10.30 -0.69 2.38
N SER A 204 -10.89 0.47 2.08
CA SER A 204 -10.14 1.68 1.68
C SER A 204 -9.20 2.26 2.74
N GLY A 205 -9.36 1.84 4.00
CA GLY A 205 -8.49 2.20 5.12
C GLY A 205 -7.06 1.69 4.98
N THR A 206 -6.35 1.50 6.10
CA THR A 206 -4.89 1.24 6.13
C THR A 206 -4.42 0.07 5.24
N SER A 207 -5.32 -0.85 4.93
CA SER A 207 -5.05 -2.06 4.16
C SER A 207 -4.88 -1.81 2.67
N PHE A 208 -5.83 -1.15 2.01
CA PHE A 208 -5.72 -0.82 0.59
C PHE A 208 -5.24 0.61 0.35
N PHE A 209 -5.06 1.43 1.39
CA PHE A 209 -4.52 2.77 1.26
C PHE A 209 -3.19 2.83 0.48
N PRO A 210 -2.21 1.91 0.67
CA PRO A 210 -1.00 1.87 -0.16
C PRO A 210 -1.25 1.73 -1.66
N VAL A 211 -2.25 0.92 -2.01
CA VAL A 211 -2.65 0.69 -3.40
C VAL A 211 -3.36 1.92 -3.94
N ILE A 212 -4.33 2.47 -3.18
CA ILE A 212 -5.08 3.67 -3.55
C ILE A 212 -4.14 4.86 -3.75
N LEU A 213 -3.26 5.13 -2.78
CA LEU A 213 -2.29 6.22 -2.83
C LEU A 213 -1.40 6.11 -4.08
N ARG A 214 -0.93 4.90 -4.41
CA ARG A 214 -0.12 4.69 -5.62
C ARG A 214 -0.88 5.00 -6.90
N HIS A 215 -2.15 4.59 -7.00
CA HIS A 215 -2.99 4.91 -8.16
C HIS A 215 -3.28 6.41 -8.23
N VAL A 216 -3.51 7.08 -7.10
CA VAL A 216 -3.70 8.53 -7.03
C VAL A 216 -2.43 9.27 -7.47
N VAL A 217 -1.25 8.85 -7.03
CA VAL A 217 0.04 9.42 -7.47
C VAL A 217 0.23 9.22 -8.97
N PHE A 218 -0.09 8.04 -9.50
CA PHE A 218 -0.02 7.76 -10.93
C PHE A 218 -1.01 8.60 -11.75
N LEU A 219 -2.24 8.74 -11.27
CA LEU A 219 -3.24 9.59 -11.91
C LEU A 219 -2.82 11.07 -11.87
N SER A 220 -2.32 11.53 -10.73
CA SER A 220 -1.78 12.88 -10.56
C SER A 220 -0.62 13.14 -11.52
N ARG A 221 0.23 12.14 -11.79
CA ARG A 221 1.30 12.22 -12.80
C ARG A 221 0.77 12.41 -14.21
N ILE A 222 -0.36 11.77 -14.56
CA ILE A 222 -0.99 11.92 -15.88
C ILE A 222 -1.56 13.33 -16.05
N LEU A 223 -2.24 13.84 -15.02
CA LEU A 223 -2.85 15.17 -15.05
C LEU A 223 -1.83 16.31 -14.88
N ALA A 224 -0.66 16.04 -14.29
CA ALA A 224 0.30 17.07 -13.96
C ALA A 224 0.94 17.74 -15.20
N PRO A 225 1.15 19.08 -15.16
CA PRO A 225 1.95 19.78 -16.15
C PRO A 225 3.36 19.22 -16.23
N TRP A 226 3.99 19.35 -17.41
CA TRP A 226 5.30 18.75 -17.72
C TRP A 226 6.38 19.07 -16.68
N ARG A 227 6.35 20.26 -16.05
CA ARG A 227 7.27 20.70 -15.00
C ARG A 227 7.17 19.90 -13.69
N HIS A 228 5.98 19.40 -13.35
CA HIS A 228 5.74 18.69 -12.08
C HIS A 228 5.85 17.16 -12.21
N LYS A 229 5.88 16.61 -13.44
CA LYS A 229 6.02 15.16 -13.67
C LYS A 229 7.25 14.56 -13.00
N VAL A 230 8.36 15.31 -12.99
CA VAL A 230 9.62 14.91 -12.33
C VAL A 230 9.45 14.69 -10.83
N ILE A 231 8.57 15.45 -10.18
CA ILE A 231 8.28 15.32 -8.75
C ILE A 231 7.54 14.01 -8.48
N PHE A 232 6.53 13.68 -9.30
CA PHE A 232 5.78 12.42 -9.17
C PHE A 232 6.64 11.21 -9.53
N ASP A 233 7.52 11.34 -10.52
CA ASP A 233 8.52 10.31 -10.85
C ASP A 233 9.45 10.06 -9.67
N TYR A 234 9.94 11.11 -9.02
CA TYR A 234 10.74 11.01 -7.81
C TYR A 234 10.00 10.31 -6.67
N ILE A 235 8.72 10.64 -6.45
CA ILE A 235 7.86 10.00 -5.43
C ILE A 235 7.70 8.50 -5.71
N LEU A 236 7.43 8.13 -6.97
CA LEU A 236 7.23 6.73 -7.39
C LEU A 236 8.53 5.90 -7.42
N LEU A 237 9.69 6.55 -7.46
CA LEU A 237 11.00 5.90 -7.40
C LEU A 237 11.43 5.70 -5.94
N ASN A 238 11.30 6.74 -5.09
CA ASN A 238 11.68 6.71 -3.68
C ASN A 238 10.53 6.29 -2.74
N ASN A 239 9.90 5.15 -3.07
CA ASN A 239 8.66 4.68 -2.45
C ASN A 239 8.74 4.51 -0.91
N HIS A 240 9.68 3.71 -0.38
CA HIS A 240 9.73 3.36 1.05
C HIS A 240 10.28 4.47 1.97
N ARG A 241 11.02 5.44 1.42
CA ARG A 241 11.65 6.53 2.17
C ARG A 241 10.74 7.74 2.35
N LEU A 242 9.87 8.01 1.37
CA LEU A 242 8.93 9.14 1.40
C LEU A 242 7.70 8.87 2.25
N SER A 243 7.13 7.66 2.17
CA SER A 243 6.02 7.24 3.02
C SER A 243 6.09 5.73 3.20
N THR A 244 5.98 5.26 4.44
CA THR A 244 5.90 3.82 4.76
C THR A 244 4.68 3.14 4.12
N LEU A 245 3.74 3.93 3.59
CA LEU A 245 2.54 3.47 2.91
C LEU A 245 2.73 3.31 1.39
N LEU A 246 3.89 3.64 0.81
CA LEU A 246 4.10 3.49 -0.63
C LEU A 246 5.04 2.31 -0.90
N PHE A 247 4.49 1.20 -1.42
CA PHE A 247 5.30 0.03 -1.80
C PHE A 247 5.72 0.09 -3.28
N PRO A 248 6.84 -0.55 -3.68
CA PRO A 248 7.22 -0.83 -5.07
C PRO A 248 6.11 -1.50 -5.90
N THR A 249 6.17 -1.35 -7.23
CA THR A 249 5.10 -1.81 -8.15
C THR A 249 4.82 -3.29 -8.00
N LEU A 250 5.88 -4.11 -7.99
CA LEU A 250 5.74 -5.55 -7.86
C LEU A 250 5.24 -5.94 -6.46
N GLN A 251 5.75 -5.28 -5.41
CA GLN A 251 5.33 -5.53 -4.03
C GLN A 251 3.85 -5.17 -3.81
N THR A 252 3.35 -4.05 -4.35
CA THR A 252 1.91 -3.71 -4.29
C THR A 252 1.03 -4.76 -4.97
N ARG A 253 1.47 -5.32 -6.10
CA ARG A 253 0.72 -6.35 -6.83
C ARG A 253 0.68 -7.67 -6.07
N ILE A 254 1.82 -8.09 -5.51
CA ILE A 254 1.90 -9.29 -4.66
C ILE A 254 1.04 -9.12 -3.41
N TYR A 255 1.13 -7.95 -2.77
CA TYR A 255 0.33 -7.63 -1.59
C TYR A 255 -1.18 -7.69 -1.87
N LEU A 256 -1.61 -7.10 -2.99
CA LEU A 256 -3.01 -7.19 -3.41
C LEU A 256 -3.42 -8.64 -3.67
N LEU A 257 -2.59 -9.41 -4.38
CA LEU A 257 -2.86 -10.83 -4.68
C LEU A 257 -3.03 -11.65 -3.40
N ILE A 258 -2.08 -11.58 -2.47
CA ILE A 258 -2.12 -12.32 -1.20
C ILE A 258 -3.33 -11.91 -0.36
N THR A 259 -3.62 -10.61 -0.30
CA THR A 259 -4.77 -10.10 0.47
C THR A 259 -6.09 -10.61 -0.12
N THR A 260 -6.25 -10.57 -1.44
CA THR A 260 -7.45 -11.09 -2.12
C THR A 260 -7.61 -12.59 -1.91
N ILE A 261 -6.52 -13.37 -1.99
CA ILE A 261 -6.56 -14.82 -1.73
C ILE A 261 -7.02 -15.12 -0.30
N LEU A 262 -6.46 -14.42 0.70
CA LEU A 262 -6.85 -14.60 2.10
C LEU A 262 -8.32 -14.28 2.34
N TYR A 263 -8.88 -13.29 1.63
CA TYR A 263 -10.30 -12.97 1.69
C TYR A 263 -11.19 -14.05 1.10
N ILE A 264 -10.88 -14.48 -0.12
CA ILE A 264 -11.64 -15.54 -0.79
C ILE A 264 -11.61 -16.81 0.06
N LEU A 265 -10.44 -17.18 0.60
CA LEU A 265 -10.28 -18.33 1.48
C LEU A 265 -11.10 -18.17 2.77
N GLY A 266 -11.03 -17.00 3.43
CA GLY A 266 -11.76 -16.73 4.66
C GLY A 266 -13.28 -16.81 4.50
N VAL A 267 -13.81 -16.20 3.43
CA VAL A 267 -15.26 -16.25 3.12
C VAL A 267 -15.69 -17.67 2.78
N THR A 268 -14.91 -18.37 1.95
CA THR A 268 -15.23 -19.73 1.51
C THR A 268 -15.27 -20.71 2.69
N ILE A 269 -14.26 -20.68 3.57
CA ILE A 269 -14.22 -21.56 4.73
C ILE A 269 -15.35 -21.23 5.71
N SER A 270 -15.61 -19.95 5.97
CA SER A 270 -16.69 -19.54 6.90
C SER A 270 -18.07 -19.95 6.38
N LEU A 271 -18.30 -19.81 5.07
CA LEU A 271 -19.52 -20.30 4.43
C LEU A 271 -19.66 -21.81 4.58
N ILE A 272 -18.63 -22.59 4.26
CA ILE A 272 -18.69 -24.06 4.35
C ILE A 272 -19.03 -24.53 5.77
N LEU A 273 -18.47 -23.86 6.79
CA LEU A 273 -18.65 -24.27 8.19
C LEU A 273 -20.03 -23.91 8.76
N ASP A 274 -20.56 -22.72 8.47
CA ASP A 274 -21.74 -22.18 9.16
C ASP A 274 -22.96 -21.90 8.27
N PHE A 275 -22.97 -22.34 6.99
CA PHE A 275 -24.10 -22.08 6.06
C PHE A 275 -25.46 -22.57 6.57
N HIS A 276 -25.46 -23.66 7.34
CA HIS A 276 -26.67 -24.32 7.86
C HIS A 276 -26.87 -24.09 9.38
N SER A 277 -26.12 -23.16 9.98
CA SER A 277 -26.26 -22.82 11.39
C SER A 277 -27.65 -22.23 11.68
N LYS A 278 -28.20 -22.50 12.86
CA LYS A 278 -29.52 -22.00 13.29
C LYS A 278 -29.59 -20.46 13.30
N VAL A 279 -28.46 -19.81 13.52
CA VAL A 279 -28.32 -18.33 13.58
C VAL A 279 -28.58 -17.70 12.21
N VAL A 280 -28.07 -18.33 11.15
CA VAL A 280 -28.10 -17.77 9.80
C VAL A 280 -29.24 -18.37 8.96
N ALA A 281 -29.90 -19.42 9.48
CA ALA A 281 -31.02 -20.11 8.83
C ALA A 281 -32.18 -19.18 8.46
N GLN A 282 -32.41 -18.11 9.22
CA GLN A 282 -33.48 -17.14 8.99
C GLN A 282 -33.28 -16.25 7.75
N TYR A 283 -32.05 -16.15 7.23
CA TYR A 283 -31.71 -15.29 6.11
C TYR A 283 -31.71 -16.03 4.78
N THR A 284 -32.02 -15.32 3.70
CA THR A 284 -31.95 -15.85 2.32
C THR A 284 -30.50 -16.15 1.93
N PRO A 285 -30.21 -17.11 1.03
CA PRO A 285 -28.84 -17.47 0.66
C PRO A 285 -27.95 -16.28 0.24
N GLY A 286 -28.52 -15.27 -0.44
CA GLY A 286 -27.82 -14.05 -0.80
C GLY A 286 -27.43 -13.18 0.41
N GLU A 287 -28.34 -13.03 1.38
CA GLU A 287 -28.07 -12.34 2.65
C GLU A 287 -27.04 -13.10 3.50
N ARG A 288 -27.09 -14.44 3.51
CA ARG A 288 -26.06 -15.26 4.19
C ARG A 288 -24.67 -14.96 3.63
N PHE A 289 -24.54 -14.96 2.30
CA PHE A 289 -23.30 -14.62 1.64
C PHE A 289 -22.82 -13.22 2.03
N LEU A 290 -23.72 -12.23 2.05
CA LEU A 290 -23.39 -10.86 2.46
C LEU A 290 -22.93 -10.79 3.93
N ILE A 291 -23.58 -11.51 4.85
CA ILE A 291 -23.20 -11.56 6.28
C ILE A 291 -21.80 -12.13 6.44
N PHE A 292 -21.49 -13.27 5.82
CA PHE A 292 -20.17 -13.88 5.91
C PHE A 292 -19.08 -13.06 5.22
N LEU A 293 -19.41 -12.39 4.10
CA LEU A 293 -18.52 -11.45 3.43
C LEU A 293 -18.20 -10.25 4.33
N PHE A 294 -19.24 -9.64 4.91
CA PHE A 294 -19.11 -8.52 5.84
C PHE A 294 -18.28 -8.91 7.05
N GLN A 295 -18.56 -10.05 7.66
CA GLN A 295 -17.84 -10.51 8.83
C GLN A 295 -16.38 -10.84 8.50
N THR A 296 -16.11 -11.48 7.36
CA THR A 296 -14.72 -11.79 6.94
C THR A 296 -13.92 -10.52 6.66
N ILE A 297 -14.53 -9.49 6.07
CA ILE A 297 -13.86 -8.19 5.85
C ILE A 297 -13.56 -7.50 7.17
N ASN A 298 -14.53 -7.45 8.09
CA ASN A 298 -14.38 -6.77 9.36
C ASN A 298 -13.49 -7.52 10.37
N THR A 299 -13.50 -8.85 10.36
CA THR A 299 -12.59 -9.68 11.18
C THR A 299 -11.12 -9.45 10.89
N ARG A 300 -10.77 -8.83 9.78
CA ARG A 300 -9.39 -8.49 9.48
C ARG A 300 -9.00 -7.08 9.90
N PHE A 301 -9.96 -6.14 9.92
CA PHE A 301 -9.65 -4.70 9.90
C PHE A 301 -10.45 -3.90 10.93
N ALA A 302 -11.76 -3.72 10.73
CA ALA A 302 -12.52 -2.74 11.48
C ALA A 302 -13.40 -3.35 12.58
N GLY A 303 -13.58 -4.66 12.66
CA GLY A 303 -14.34 -5.27 13.75
C GLY A 303 -15.81 -4.86 13.88
N PHE A 304 -16.44 -4.29 12.85
CA PHE A 304 -17.89 -4.16 12.83
C PHE A 304 -18.57 -5.53 12.78
N GLN A 305 -19.69 -5.64 13.49
CA GLN A 305 -20.51 -6.84 13.55
C GLN A 305 -21.93 -6.55 13.07
N THR A 306 -22.42 -7.38 12.15
CA THR A 306 -23.83 -7.43 11.74
C THR A 306 -24.57 -8.56 12.44
N VAL A 307 -23.88 -9.64 12.76
CA VAL A 307 -24.41 -10.75 13.54
C VAL A 307 -23.46 -10.98 14.71
N ASP A 308 -24.01 -11.35 15.86
CA ASP A 308 -23.20 -11.70 17.02
C ASP A 308 -22.33 -12.93 16.68
N ILE A 309 -21.02 -12.71 16.69
CA ILE A 309 -20.04 -13.75 16.39
C ILE A 309 -19.98 -14.82 17.48
N SER A 310 -20.44 -14.52 18.71
CA SER A 310 -20.43 -15.48 19.82
C SER A 310 -21.33 -16.70 19.55
N SER A 311 -22.29 -16.54 18.65
CA SER A 311 -23.26 -17.58 18.27
C SER A 311 -22.78 -18.47 17.11
N PHE A 312 -21.65 -18.18 16.47
CA PHE A 312 -21.08 -19.02 15.40
C PHE A 312 -20.40 -20.27 15.94
N ALA A 313 -20.21 -21.26 15.06
CA ALA A 313 -19.49 -22.47 15.42
C ALA A 313 -18.05 -22.16 15.84
N ILE A 314 -17.53 -22.94 16.81
CA ILE A 314 -16.15 -22.79 17.30
C ILE A 314 -15.14 -22.89 16.15
N ALA A 315 -15.41 -23.73 15.14
CA ALA A 315 -14.58 -23.86 13.95
C ALA A 315 -14.45 -22.53 13.17
N THR A 316 -15.54 -21.79 12.99
CA THR A 316 -15.55 -20.47 12.32
C THR A 316 -14.83 -19.42 13.15
N LEU A 317 -15.01 -19.45 14.48
CA LEU A 317 -14.26 -18.58 15.39
C LEU A 317 -12.74 -18.81 15.31
N LEU A 318 -12.30 -20.07 15.17
CA LEU A 318 -10.88 -20.38 14.95
C LEU A 318 -10.36 -19.83 13.62
N VAL A 319 -11.16 -19.85 12.56
CA VAL A 319 -10.81 -19.23 11.27
C VAL A 319 -10.66 -17.72 11.43
N TYR A 320 -11.58 -17.06 12.13
CA TYR A 320 -11.49 -15.63 12.42
C TYR A 320 -10.27 -15.29 13.27
N LEU A 321 -9.91 -16.11 14.26
CA LEU A 321 -8.68 -15.96 15.02
C LEU A 321 -7.43 -16.00 14.14
N LEU A 322 -7.36 -16.95 13.20
CA LEU A 322 -6.27 -17.02 12.23
C LEU A 322 -6.22 -15.80 11.32
N LEU A 323 -7.38 -15.30 10.86
CA LEU A 323 -7.46 -14.10 10.01
C LEU A 323 -7.03 -12.83 10.76
N MET A 324 -7.41 -12.67 12.04
CA MET A 324 -7.00 -11.56 12.90
C MET A 324 -5.51 -11.57 13.20
N ALA A 325 -4.94 -12.76 13.45
CA ALA A 325 -3.52 -12.89 13.77
C ALA A 325 -2.61 -12.50 12.58
N THR A 326 -3.09 -12.70 11.34
CA THR A 326 -2.26 -12.68 10.13
C THR A 326 -2.48 -11.41 9.30
N LYS A 327 -1.71 -10.33 9.53
CA LYS A 327 -1.70 -9.12 8.68
C LYS A 327 -0.97 -9.40 7.33
N PRO A 328 -1.51 -8.99 6.16
CA PRO A 328 -0.93 -9.33 4.86
C PRO A 328 0.38 -8.59 4.59
N GLN A 329 0.57 -7.43 5.22
CA GLN A 329 1.81 -6.64 5.17
C GLN A 329 3.01 -7.46 5.65
N MET A 330 2.79 -8.38 6.60
CA MET A 330 3.83 -9.24 7.20
C MET A 330 4.24 -10.38 6.26
N LEU A 331 3.34 -10.85 5.37
CA LEU A 331 3.67 -11.85 4.35
C LEU A 331 4.43 -11.26 3.15
N CYS A 332 4.35 -9.94 2.96
CA CYS A 332 4.87 -9.26 1.78
C CYS A 332 6.25 -8.60 2.01
N GLY A 333 6.84 -8.78 3.19
CA GLY A 333 8.24 -8.44 3.45
C GLY A 333 9.14 -9.44 2.74
N LEU A 334 9.54 -9.09 1.52
CA LEU A 334 10.38 -9.93 0.68
C LEU A 334 11.81 -9.40 0.70
N ASP A 335 12.77 -10.31 0.71
CA ASP A 335 14.17 -9.98 0.46
C ASP A 335 14.33 -9.26 -0.90
N GLU A 336 15.44 -8.58 -1.10
CA GLU A 336 15.77 -7.92 -2.37
C GLU A 336 16.04 -8.92 -3.52
N LEU A 337 16.41 -10.16 -3.18
CA LEU A 337 16.87 -11.19 -4.13
C LEU A 337 15.81 -11.64 -5.16
N PRO A 338 14.54 -11.92 -4.80
CA PRO A 338 13.47 -12.17 -5.77
C PRO A 338 13.26 -11.01 -6.77
N PHE A 339 13.39 -9.76 -6.33
CA PHE A 339 13.25 -8.61 -7.22
C PHE A 339 14.38 -8.57 -8.26
N GLU A 340 15.61 -8.89 -7.86
CA GLU A 340 16.75 -8.98 -8.77
C GLU A 340 16.56 -10.10 -9.82
N ILE A 341 16.08 -11.28 -9.41
CA ILE A 341 15.80 -12.39 -10.33
C ILE A 341 14.69 -12.01 -11.32
N TYR A 342 13.60 -11.40 -10.84
CA TYR A 342 12.51 -10.92 -11.71
C TYR A 342 12.99 -9.87 -12.71
N TRP A 343 13.88 -8.97 -12.30
CA TRP A 343 14.46 -8.00 -13.20
C TRP A 343 15.30 -8.65 -14.31
N LEU A 344 16.17 -9.59 -13.94
CA LEU A 344 16.99 -10.34 -14.90
C LEU A 344 16.12 -11.11 -15.91
N THR A 345 14.91 -11.52 -15.55
CA THR A 345 13.99 -12.17 -16.51
C THR A 345 13.43 -11.19 -17.52
N LEU A 346 13.02 -9.99 -17.08
CA LEU A 346 12.52 -8.94 -17.95
C LEU A 346 13.59 -8.47 -18.94
N GLU A 347 14.83 -8.27 -18.46
CA GLU A 347 15.95 -7.84 -19.28
C GLU A 347 16.24 -8.84 -20.42
N ALA A 348 16.25 -10.14 -20.13
CA ALA A 348 16.44 -11.15 -21.18
C ALA A 348 15.23 -11.29 -22.13
N GLN A 349 14.01 -11.02 -21.65
CA GLN A 349 12.82 -11.06 -22.49
C GLN A 349 12.83 -9.91 -23.52
N GLU A 350 13.34 -8.75 -23.14
CA GLU A 350 13.48 -7.61 -24.03
C GLU A 350 14.65 -7.71 -24.99
N GLU A 351 15.78 -8.25 -24.56
CA GLU A 351 16.90 -8.58 -25.46
C GLU A 351 16.42 -9.56 -26.55
N GLY A 352 15.68 -10.60 -26.15
CA GLY A 352 15.07 -11.54 -27.10
C GLY A 352 14.05 -10.88 -28.05
N ASN A 353 13.25 -9.92 -27.59
CA ASN A 353 12.30 -9.18 -28.43
C ASN A 353 13.00 -8.21 -29.39
N THR A 354 14.14 -7.63 -28.98
CA THR A 354 14.90 -6.68 -29.80
C THR A 354 15.63 -7.42 -30.92
N GLU A 355 16.25 -8.56 -30.61
CA GLU A 355 16.86 -9.47 -31.59
C GLU A 355 15.81 -10.03 -32.57
N ALA A 356 14.64 -10.43 -32.09
CA ALA A 356 13.57 -10.91 -32.95
C ALA A 356 13.05 -9.82 -33.92
N LYS A 357 12.96 -8.57 -33.45
CA LYS A 357 12.61 -7.42 -34.30
C LYS A 357 13.73 -7.08 -35.29
N SER A 358 15.01 -7.19 -34.91
CA SER A 358 16.12 -6.97 -35.85
C SER A 358 16.17 -8.05 -36.92
N ASP A 359 15.97 -9.32 -36.56
CA ASP A 359 15.94 -10.43 -37.51
C ASP A 359 14.75 -10.35 -38.46
N GLN A 360 13.55 -9.97 -37.96
CA GLN A 360 12.39 -9.69 -38.83
C GLN A 360 12.64 -8.51 -39.77
N ASN A 361 13.26 -7.44 -39.29
CA ASN A 361 13.59 -6.28 -40.12
C ASN A 361 14.69 -6.59 -41.13
N PHE A 362 15.67 -7.42 -40.79
CA PHE A 362 16.73 -7.88 -41.68
C PHE A 362 16.17 -8.84 -42.74
N ALA A 363 15.31 -9.79 -42.36
CA ALA A 363 14.61 -10.67 -43.30
C ALA A 363 13.69 -9.88 -44.26
N ARG A 364 12.98 -8.86 -43.75
CA ARG A 364 12.21 -7.93 -44.60
C ARG A 364 13.09 -7.11 -45.54
N ARG A 365 14.30 -6.71 -45.12
CA ARG A 365 15.26 -6.01 -45.99
C ARG A 365 15.77 -6.90 -47.11
N LEU A 366 16.10 -8.17 -46.83
CA LEU A 366 16.46 -9.14 -47.87
C LEU A 366 15.32 -9.40 -48.87
N SER A 367 14.07 -9.54 -48.38
CA SER A 367 12.92 -9.74 -49.27
C SER A 367 12.50 -8.48 -50.05
N SER A 368 12.93 -7.29 -49.60
CA SER A 368 12.62 -6.01 -50.26
C SER A 368 13.53 -5.68 -51.45
N THR A 369 14.58 -6.46 -51.68
CA THR A 369 15.46 -6.29 -52.84
C THR A 369 14.77 -6.68 -54.16
N ASP A 370 13.66 -7.43 -54.11
CA ASP A 370 12.89 -7.87 -55.28
C ASP A 370 11.54 -7.16 -55.49
N ASN A 371 11.13 -6.22 -54.63
CA ASN A 371 9.89 -5.47 -54.86
C ASN A 371 10.01 -4.01 -54.41
N ARG A 372 10.69 -3.23 -55.26
CA ARG A 372 10.61 -1.77 -55.26
C ARG A 372 9.23 -1.37 -55.79
N ARG A 373 8.27 -1.21 -54.87
CA ARG A 373 7.03 -0.39 -54.91
C ARG A 373 5.91 -1.12 -54.15
N LEU A 374 5.68 -0.74 -52.89
CA LEU A 374 4.36 -0.38 -52.33
C LEU A 374 4.43 -0.23 -50.79
N SER A 375 3.83 0.85 -50.28
CA SER A 375 3.45 1.16 -48.87
C SER A 375 4.62 1.31 -47.88
N ILE A 376 5.03 2.50 -47.42
CA ILE A 376 4.31 3.56 -46.69
C ILE A 376 3.22 3.00 -45.76
N ALA A 377 3.43 3.23 -44.45
CA ALA A 377 2.56 2.95 -43.30
C ALA A 377 2.78 1.61 -42.57
N ALA A 378 3.56 1.67 -41.48
CA ALA A 378 3.27 0.91 -40.26
C ALA A 378 3.86 1.65 -39.05
N GLY A 379 2.96 2.10 -38.16
CA GLY A 379 3.26 2.94 -37.01
C GLY A 379 4.24 2.31 -36.02
N ILE A 380 5.21 3.13 -35.62
CA ILE A 380 5.54 3.49 -34.24
C ILE A 380 4.97 2.52 -33.18
N SER A 381 5.76 1.55 -32.74
CA SER A 381 5.60 0.98 -31.41
C SER A 381 6.34 1.88 -30.42
N THR A 382 5.59 2.75 -29.74
CA THR A 382 5.97 3.32 -28.46
C THR A 382 6.21 2.19 -27.47
N ASP A 383 7.43 2.08 -26.91
CA ASP A 383 7.74 1.48 -25.58
C ASP A 383 9.16 0.88 -25.48
N THR A 384 10.21 1.62 -25.83
CA THR A 384 11.61 1.18 -25.58
C THR A 384 12.46 2.18 -24.80
N LEU A 385 11.85 3.24 -24.28
CA LEU A 385 12.58 4.32 -23.57
C LEU A 385 12.81 4.15 -22.05
N PRO A 386 12.18 3.24 -21.29
CA PRO A 386 12.49 3.16 -19.85
C PRO A 386 13.73 2.31 -19.52
N LEU A 387 14.37 1.68 -20.51
CA LEU A 387 15.24 0.52 -20.30
C LEU A 387 16.74 0.78 -20.35
N LYS A 388 17.22 1.64 -21.25
CA LYS A 388 18.64 1.99 -21.32
C LYS A 388 19.14 2.70 -20.06
N THR A 389 18.29 3.52 -19.45
CA THR A 389 18.60 4.29 -18.24
C THR A 389 18.42 3.48 -16.94
N MET A 390 17.67 2.38 -16.97
CA MET A 390 17.57 1.44 -15.84
C MET A 390 18.74 0.45 -15.80
N LYS A 391 19.29 0.10 -16.98
CA LYS A 391 20.50 -0.72 -17.17
C LYS A 391 21.75 -0.11 -16.50
N GLN A 392 21.87 1.22 -16.47
CA GLN A 392 22.96 1.90 -15.77
C GLN A 392 22.75 1.97 -14.26
N PHE A 393 21.49 2.06 -13.81
CA PHE A 393 21.14 2.20 -12.40
C PHE A 393 21.45 0.93 -11.58
N LEU A 394 21.25 -0.26 -12.15
CA LEU A 394 21.46 -1.54 -11.46
C LEU A 394 22.88 -2.11 -11.64
N ARG A 395 23.82 -1.29 -12.13
CA ARG A 395 25.22 -1.65 -12.39
C ARG A 395 26.06 -1.70 -11.10
N ARG A 396 25.55 -1.24 -9.94
CA ARG A 396 26.39 -0.98 -8.75
C ARG A 396 26.16 -1.86 -7.50
N HIS A 397 25.07 -2.61 -7.34
CA HIS A 397 24.74 -3.16 -5.99
C HIS A 397 24.83 -4.68 -5.74
N SER A 398 25.33 -5.48 -6.69
CA SER A 398 26.04 -6.72 -6.32
C SER A 398 26.91 -7.22 -7.48
N LEU A 399 28.12 -6.68 -7.56
CA LEU A 399 29.14 -7.12 -8.52
C LEU A 399 29.54 -8.59 -8.29
N SER A 400 29.47 -9.09 -7.05
CA SER A 400 29.93 -10.43 -6.68
C SER A 400 29.03 -11.55 -7.22
N THR A 401 27.71 -11.49 -6.99
CA THR A 401 26.77 -12.49 -7.52
C THR A 401 26.58 -12.37 -9.03
N LYS A 402 26.62 -11.16 -9.60
CA LYS A 402 26.59 -10.98 -11.05
C LYS A 402 27.83 -11.52 -11.74
N ASN A 403 29.04 -11.32 -11.18
CA ASN A 403 30.26 -11.87 -11.78
C ASN A 403 30.30 -13.40 -11.69
N LEU A 404 29.74 -13.99 -10.63
CA LEU A 404 29.62 -15.44 -10.50
C LEU A 404 28.62 -16.01 -11.53
N ALA A 405 27.43 -15.42 -11.63
CA ALA A 405 26.45 -15.81 -12.64
C ALA A 405 26.97 -15.57 -14.07
N ARG A 406 27.64 -14.45 -14.32
CA ARG A 406 28.22 -14.13 -15.63
C ARG A 406 29.35 -15.08 -15.99
N LYS A 407 30.16 -15.55 -15.03
CA LYS A 407 31.17 -16.61 -15.22
C LYS A 407 30.54 -17.96 -15.56
N GLU A 408 29.50 -18.37 -14.83
CA GLU A 408 28.80 -19.63 -15.11
C GLU A 408 28.07 -19.61 -16.47
N PHE A 409 27.54 -18.46 -16.86
CA PHE A 409 26.75 -18.36 -18.10
C PHE A 409 27.57 -17.92 -19.32
N SER A 410 28.74 -17.28 -19.18
CA SER A 410 29.62 -16.97 -20.32
C SER A 410 30.20 -18.22 -20.98
N GLN A 411 30.31 -19.33 -20.25
CA GLN A 411 30.79 -20.60 -20.80
C GLN A 411 29.77 -21.31 -21.72
N HIS A 412 28.52 -20.83 -21.79
CA HIS A 412 27.46 -21.48 -22.58
C HIS A 412 26.95 -20.66 -23.78
N ILE A 413 27.58 -19.52 -24.10
CA ILE A 413 27.24 -18.66 -25.24
C ILE A 413 28.17 -18.97 -26.43
N ILE A 414 28.12 -20.19 -26.94
CA ILE A 414 28.63 -20.53 -28.28
C ILE A 414 27.64 -21.55 -28.86
N ASP A 415 26.63 -21.07 -29.61
CA ASP A 415 26.03 -21.72 -30.80
C ASP A 415 24.72 -21.04 -31.24
N SER A 416 24.75 -20.43 -32.44
CA SER A 416 23.84 -19.39 -32.92
C SER A 416 22.65 -19.85 -33.78
N LYS A 417 22.11 -21.07 -33.60
CA LYS A 417 20.93 -21.52 -34.40
C LYS A 417 19.71 -22.01 -33.62
N SER A 418 19.76 -22.09 -32.28
CA SER A 418 18.62 -22.57 -31.44
C SER A 418 17.93 -21.48 -30.59
N SER A 419 18.31 -20.20 -30.80
CA SER A 419 18.10 -19.09 -29.86
C SER A 419 16.65 -18.86 -29.44
N HIS A 420 15.68 -18.95 -30.34
CA HIS A 420 14.30 -18.55 -30.04
C HIS A 420 13.52 -19.56 -29.18
N LYS A 421 13.73 -20.87 -29.38
CA LYS A 421 13.12 -21.94 -28.57
C LYS A 421 13.82 -22.09 -27.21
N ARG A 422 15.11 -21.76 -27.15
CA ARG A 422 15.95 -21.78 -25.94
C ARG A 422 15.68 -20.58 -25.03
N SER A 423 15.42 -19.38 -25.60
CA SER A 423 15.00 -18.18 -24.87
C SER A 423 13.68 -18.35 -24.11
N LYS A 424 12.66 -18.95 -24.74
CA LYS A 424 11.39 -19.27 -24.04
C LYS A 424 11.58 -20.28 -22.90
N ARG A 425 12.43 -21.29 -23.08
CA ARG A 425 12.77 -22.25 -22.00
C ARG A 425 13.54 -21.58 -20.85
N LEU A 426 14.46 -20.67 -21.16
CA LEU A 426 15.18 -19.86 -20.17
C LEU A 426 14.24 -18.91 -19.40
N ALA A 427 13.29 -18.27 -20.07
CA ALA A 427 12.28 -17.44 -19.40
C ALA A 427 11.42 -18.25 -18.44
N VAL A 428 10.95 -19.43 -18.86
CA VAL A 428 10.19 -20.36 -18.00
C VAL A 428 11.03 -20.84 -16.81
N LEU A 429 12.31 -21.19 -17.05
CA LEU A 429 13.22 -21.62 -15.99
C LEU A 429 13.45 -20.50 -14.97
N ARG A 430 13.61 -19.25 -15.43
CA ARG A 430 13.80 -18.10 -14.55
C ARG A 430 12.53 -17.71 -13.79
N ILE A 431 11.34 -17.82 -14.39
CA ILE A 431 10.06 -17.65 -13.69
C ILE A 431 9.92 -18.73 -12.60
N ARG A 432 10.30 -19.97 -12.91
CA ARG A 432 10.26 -21.09 -11.95
C ARG A 432 11.26 -20.87 -10.80
N LEU A 433 12.48 -20.43 -11.10
CA LEU A 433 13.50 -20.07 -10.11
C LEU A 433 13.09 -18.87 -9.26
N PHE A 434 12.48 -17.85 -9.87
CA PHE A 434 11.86 -16.72 -9.18
C PHE A 434 10.82 -17.24 -8.20
N PHE A 435 9.86 -18.06 -8.64
CA PHE A 435 8.82 -18.59 -7.78
C PHE A 435 9.39 -19.44 -6.63
N ILE A 436 10.42 -20.26 -6.88
CA ILE A 436 11.08 -21.07 -5.84
C ILE A 436 11.78 -20.19 -4.80
N HIS A 437 12.60 -19.22 -5.24
CA HIS A 437 13.31 -18.33 -4.31
C HIS A 437 12.36 -17.39 -3.58
N PHE A 438 11.35 -16.88 -4.29
CA PHE A 438 10.26 -16.08 -3.74
C PHE A 438 9.52 -16.84 -2.65
N LEU A 439 9.08 -18.07 -2.93
CA LEU A 439 8.36 -18.90 -1.97
C LEU A 439 9.24 -19.27 -0.78
N ARG A 440 10.52 -19.57 -0.99
CA ARG A 440 11.48 -19.86 0.09
C ARG A 440 11.74 -18.64 0.97
N SER A 441 11.94 -17.46 0.38
CA SER A 441 12.11 -16.19 1.12
C SER A 441 10.84 -15.85 1.89
N LEU A 442 9.67 -15.97 1.25
CA LEU A 442 8.37 -15.72 1.87
C LEU A 442 8.13 -16.67 3.05
N ILE A 443 8.43 -17.96 2.92
CA ILE A 443 8.31 -18.93 4.02
C ILE A 443 9.29 -18.58 5.14
N LYS A 444 10.56 -18.30 4.84
CA LYS A 444 11.58 -18.00 5.87
C LYS A 444 11.21 -16.76 6.69
N HIS A 445 10.82 -15.67 6.02
CA HIS A 445 10.41 -14.42 6.68
C HIS A 445 9.09 -14.58 7.43
N SER A 446 8.10 -15.24 6.81
CA SER A 446 6.82 -15.50 7.46
C SER A 446 7.02 -16.34 8.72
N VAL A 447 7.85 -17.39 8.68
CA VAL A 447 8.10 -18.25 9.84
C VAL A 447 8.86 -17.52 10.95
N SER A 448 9.95 -16.80 10.62
CA SER A 448 10.72 -16.03 11.61
C SER A 448 9.86 -15.00 12.33
N PHE A 449 9.09 -14.22 11.55
CA PHE A 449 8.20 -13.21 12.08
C PHE A 449 7.05 -13.81 12.90
N PHE A 450 6.48 -14.93 12.44
CA PHE A 450 5.40 -15.62 13.12
C PHE A 450 5.85 -16.23 14.45
N ILE A 451 7.08 -16.74 14.55
CA ILE A 451 7.65 -17.22 15.82
C ILE A 451 7.80 -16.03 16.78
N LEU A 452 8.44 -14.94 16.36
CA LEU A 452 8.68 -13.78 17.23
C LEU A 452 7.38 -13.16 17.74
N THR A 453 6.39 -13.00 16.87
CA THR A 453 5.09 -12.41 17.24
C THR A 453 4.21 -13.34 18.07
N ARG A 454 4.29 -14.66 17.86
CA ARG A 454 3.52 -15.63 18.64
C ARG A 454 4.06 -15.85 20.04
N THR A 455 5.36 -15.69 20.28
CA THR A 455 5.92 -15.78 21.64
C THR A 455 5.32 -14.71 22.56
N TRP A 456 5.22 -13.46 22.09
CA TRP A 456 4.60 -12.38 22.88
C TRP A 456 3.11 -12.61 23.12
N LEU A 457 2.37 -13.08 22.11
CA LEU A 457 0.97 -13.46 22.28
C LEU A 457 0.80 -14.52 23.37
N PHE A 458 1.66 -15.55 23.37
CA PHE A 458 1.61 -16.59 24.39
C PHE A 458 1.86 -16.03 25.79
N VAL A 459 2.83 -15.11 25.94
CA VAL A 459 3.11 -14.44 27.22
C VAL A 459 1.90 -13.64 27.72
N PHE A 460 1.25 -12.86 26.84
CA PHE A 460 0.06 -12.09 27.24
C PHE A 460 -1.13 -12.98 27.59
N ILE A 461 -1.35 -14.06 26.83
CA ILE A 461 -2.38 -15.07 27.14
C ILE A 461 -2.11 -15.69 28.51
N PHE A 462 -0.88 -16.12 28.76
CA PHE A 462 -0.49 -16.71 30.04
C PHE A 462 -0.69 -15.73 31.21
N LEU A 463 -0.25 -14.48 31.05
CA LEU A 463 -0.33 -13.47 32.11
C LEU A 463 -1.78 -13.11 32.46
N ILE A 464 -2.63 -12.86 31.46
CA ILE A 464 -4.06 -12.58 31.68
C ILE A 464 -4.74 -13.82 32.28
N CYS A 465 -4.41 -15.03 31.81
CA CYS A 465 -4.97 -16.24 32.39
C CYS A 465 -4.56 -16.41 33.86
N ALA A 466 -3.30 -16.12 34.23
CA ALA A 466 -2.84 -16.21 35.61
C ALA A 466 -3.56 -15.21 36.54
N ILE A 467 -3.82 -13.99 36.06
CA ILE A 467 -4.54 -12.95 36.82
C ILE A 467 -6.02 -13.31 36.98
N GLU A 468 -6.65 -13.81 35.91
CA GLU A 468 -8.07 -14.14 35.88
C GLU A 468 -8.39 -15.54 36.43
N TYR A 469 -7.38 -16.38 36.70
CA TYR A 469 -7.53 -17.79 37.09
C TYR A 469 -8.57 -18.02 38.20
N ARG A 470 -8.59 -17.16 39.23
CA ARG A 470 -9.53 -17.27 40.36
C ARG A 470 -11.00 -16.99 39.99
N ARG A 471 -11.23 -16.29 38.88
CA ARG A 471 -12.58 -15.94 38.36
C ARG A 471 -13.02 -16.82 37.20
N MET A 472 -12.12 -17.63 36.64
CA MET A 472 -12.47 -18.60 35.60
C MET A 472 -13.30 -19.76 36.15
N ALA A 473 -13.83 -20.57 35.23
CA ALA A 473 -14.55 -21.79 35.54
C ALA A 473 -13.82 -22.63 36.62
N PRO A 474 -14.54 -23.07 37.68
CA PRO A 474 -16.00 -23.18 37.75
C PRO A 474 -16.76 -21.96 38.29
N VAL A 475 -16.09 -20.85 38.66
CA VAL A 475 -16.74 -19.70 39.33
C VAL A 475 -17.68 -18.94 38.39
N ASP A 476 -17.18 -18.56 37.21
CA ASP A 476 -17.98 -17.96 36.16
C ASP A 476 -17.83 -18.78 34.87
N PRO A 477 -18.89 -19.48 34.40
CA PRO A 477 -18.83 -20.30 33.19
C PRO A 477 -18.68 -19.44 31.92
N ASN A 478 -18.92 -18.13 32.00
CA ASN A 478 -18.84 -17.23 30.85
C ASN A 478 -17.42 -16.69 30.61
N ILE A 479 -16.51 -16.83 31.58
CA ILE A 479 -15.09 -16.49 31.47
C ILE A 479 -14.33 -17.76 31.08
N THR A 480 -14.25 -18.01 29.77
CA THR A 480 -13.56 -19.17 29.21
C THR A 480 -12.21 -18.79 28.60
N LEU A 481 -11.30 -19.77 28.56
CA LEU A 481 -10.00 -19.62 27.89
C LEU A 481 -10.15 -19.16 26.43
N LEU A 482 -11.15 -19.67 25.71
CA LEU A 482 -11.42 -19.29 24.33
C LEU A 482 -11.73 -17.79 24.19
N LYS A 483 -12.54 -17.21 25.08
CA LYS A 483 -12.86 -15.77 25.06
C LYS A 483 -11.64 -14.91 25.35
N ILE A 484 -10.78 -15.34 26.28
CA ILE A 484 -9.53 -14.64 26.60
C ILE A 484 -8.58 -14.68 25.40
N ILE A 485 -8.37 -15.85 24.80
CA ILE A 485 -7.55 -15.99 23.59
C ILE A 485 -8.11 -15.11 22.47
N PHE A 486 -9.44 -15.09 22.29
CA PHE A 486 -10.10 -14.27 21.27
C PHE A 486 -9.88 -12.77 21.50
N GLU A 487 -10.10 -12.28 22.72
CA GLU A 487 -9.94 -10.86 23.05
C GLU A 487 -8.48 -10.42 22.87
N ILE A 488 -7.50 -11.25 23.26
CA ILE A 488 -6.07 -10.94 23.13
C ILE A 488 -5.63 -10.95 21.66
N ILE A 489 -6.05 -11.93 20.86
CA ILE A 489 -5.72 -11.96 19.43
C ILE A 489 -6.36 -10.80 18.70
N SER A 490 -7.60 -10.42 19.05
CA SER A 490 -8.28 -9.24 18.51
C SER A 490 -7.58 -7.94 18.92
N ALA A 491 -7.18 -7.81 20.19
CA ALA A 491 -6.41 -6.68 20.71
C ALA A 491 -5.06 -6.54 20.01
N PHE A 492 -4.31 -7.64 19.91
CA PHE A 492 -3.04 -7.68 19.21
C PHE A 492 -3.26 -7.32 17.74
N GLY A 493 -4.23 -7.96 17.08
CA GLY A 493 -4.59 -7.75 15.68
C GLY A 493 -5.05 -6.33 15.38
N THR A 494 -5.39 -5.54 16.40
CA THR A 494 -6.04 -4.22 16.31
C THR A 494 -7.30 -4.31 15.45
N VAL A 495 -8.16 -5.30 15.75
CA VAL A 495 -9.38 -5.59 14.96
C VAL A 495 -10.64 -5.12 15.67
N GLY A 496 -10.80 -5.48 16.95
CA GLY A 496 -11.94 -5.01 17.76
C GLY A 496 -13.15 -5.90 17.82
N LEU A 497 -13.06 -7.11 17.28
CA LEU A 497 -14.08 -8.12 17.52
C LEU A 497 -13.93 -8.71 18.91
N THR A 498 -15.06 -9.06 19.50
CA THR A 498 -15.15 -9.61 20.85
C THR A 498 -16.27 -10.64 20.90
N LEU A 499 -16.08 -11.71 21.67
CA LEU A 499 -17.16 -12.65 21.97
C LEU A 499 -18.09 -12.13 23.08
N GLY A 500 -17.78 -10.96 23.65
CA GLY A 500 -18.60 -10.28 24.63
C GLY A 500 -18.81 -11.05 25.94
N TYR A 501 -19.63 -10.44 26.79
CA TYR A 501 -20.13 -11.06 28.01
C TYR A 501 -21.66 -10.99 28.01
N PRO A 502 -22.38 -12.01 28.49
CA PRO A 502 -23.85 -12.00 28.48
C PRO A 502 -24.42 -10.75 29.16
N ASN A 503 -25.43 -10.13 28.55
CA ASN A 503 -26.10 -8.91 29.03
C ASN A 503 -25.21 -7.64 29.08
N VAL A 504 -24.03 -7.66 28.44
CA VAL A 504 -23.14 -6.52 28.34
C VAL A 504 -22.88 -6.20 26.86
N ALA A 505 -23.26 -5.01 26.43
CA ALA A 505 -23.09 -4.56 25.04
C ALA A 505 -21.64 -4.14 24.70
N SER A 506 -20.81 -3.91 25.73
CA SER A 506 -19.39 -3.62 25.58
C SER A 506 -18.55 -4.90 25.46
N SER A 507 -17.27 -4.75 25.14
CA SER A 507 -16.38 -5.90 24.89
C SER A 507 -16.15 -6.73 26.14
N PHE A 508 -15.67 -7.97 25.95
CA PHE A 508 -15.32 -8.87 27.04
C PHE A 508 -14.32 -8.24 28.02
N GLY A 509 -13.49 -7.31 27.54
CA GLY A 509 -12.63 -6.45 28.35
C GLY A 509 -13.31 -5.75 29.53
N THR A 510 -14.62 -5.51 29.48
CA THR A 510 -15.40 -4.89 30.57
C THR A 510 -15.29 -5.64 31.90
N VAL A 511 -15.35 -6.98 31.83
CA VAL A 511 -15.41 -7.89 33.00
C VAL A 511 -14.01 -8.22 33.54
N LEU A 512 -12.96 -7.97 32.76
CA LEU A 512 -11.59 -8.24 33.14
C LEU A 512 -11.12 -7.32 34.29
N SER A 513 -10.13 -7.79 35.06
CA SER A 513 -9.49 -6.95 36.09
C SER A 513 -8.85 -5.70 35.49
N PRO A 514 -8.67 -4.65 36.29
CA PRO A 514 -7.85 -3.50 35.93
C PRO A 514 -6.45 -3.89 35.40
N ALA A 515 -5.79 -4.88 36.01
CA ALA A 515 -4.48 -5.36 35.57
C ALA A 515 -4.54 -6.00 34.17
N SER A 516 -5.53 -6.86 33.91
CA SER A 516 -5.76 -7.46 32.59
C SER A 516 -6.09 -6.41 31.52
N LYS A 517 -6.84 -5.36 31.86
CA LYS A 517 -7.13 -4.22 30.96
C LYS A 517 -5.85 -3.49 30.55
N VAL A 518 -4.92 -3.26 31.48
CA VAL A 518 -3.61 -2.65 31.17
C VAL A 518 -2.80 -3.52 30.22
N ILE A 519 -2.74 -4.84 30.47
CA ILE A 519 -2.03 -5.79 29.60
C ILE A 519 -2.65 -5.82 28.19
N LEU A 520 -3.98 -5.78 28.09
CA LEU A 520 -4.66 -5.65 26.79
C LEU A 520 -4.29 -4.34 26.08
N GLY A 521 -4.22 -3.22 26.80
CA GLY A 521 -3.76 -1.95 26.23
C GLY A 521 -2.33 -2.01 25.67
N ILE A 522 -1.41 -2.66 26.40
CA ILE A 522 -0.04 -2.92 25.92
C ILE A 522 -0.06 -3.83 24.68
N THR A 523 -0.92 -4.84 24.68
CA THR A 523 -1.07 -5.77 23.56
C THR A 523 -1.53 -5.03 22.29
N MET A 524 -2.46 -4.06 22.40
CA MET A 524 -2.89 -3.20 21.29
C MET A 524 -1.76 -2.31 20.77
N LEU A 525 -1.02 -1.65 21.68
CA LEU A 525 0.12 -0.81 21.32
C LEU A 525 1.16 -1.62 20.52
N MET A 526 1.54 -2.78 21.04
CA MET A 526 2.49 -3.68 20.39
C MET A 526 1.96 -4.20 19.05
N GLY A 527 0.64 -4.44 19.00
CA GLY A 527 -0.14 -4.82 17.83
C GLY A 527 -0.14 -3.78 16.69
N ARG A 528 -0.18 -2.50 17.04
CA ARG A 528 -0.20 -1.36 16.12
C ARG A 528 1.18 -1.05 15.56
N HIS A 529 2.23 -1.11 16.39
CA HIS A 529 3.60 -0.75 16.00
C HIS A 529 4.43 -1.89 15.41
N ARG A 530 3.80 -3.02 15.04
CA ARG A 530 4.49 -4.15 14.41
C ARG A 530 5.22 -3.70 13.15
N GLY A 531 6.52 -3.95 13.09
CA GLY A 531 7.35 -3.65 11.91
C GLY A 531 7.85 -2.21 11.79
N LEU A 532 7.46 -1.28 12.68
CA LEU A 532 7.97 0.10 12.65
C LEU A 532 9.49 0.14 12.87
N LEU A 533 9.98 -0.59 13.88
CA LEU A 533 11.41 -0.67 14.20
C LEU A 533 12.22 -1.34 13.09
N ALA A 534 11.66 -2.35 12.41
CA ALA A 534 12.30 -2.99 11.27
C ALA A 534 12.38 -2.01 10.08
N SER A 535 11.30 -1.26 9.82
CA SER A 535 11.25 -0.27 8.75
C SER A 535 12.22 0.90 8.96
N MET A 536 12.60 1.23 10.21
CA MET A 536 13.58 2.29 10.49
C MET A 536 15.01 1.84 10.20
N LYS A 537 15.33 0.55 10.36
CA LYS A 537 16.70 0.05 10.16
C LYS A 537 17.11 -0.01 8.68
N ASP A 538 16.15 -0.20 7.78
CA ASP A 538 16.40 -0.18 6.33
C ASP A 538 16.49 1.26 5.75
N GLN A 539 16.23 2.28 6.59
CA GLN A 539 16.29 3.69 6.21
C GLN A 539 17.69 4.31 6.23
N GLU A 540 18.78 3.54 6.33
CA GLU A 540 20.14 4.11 6.17
C GLU A 540 20.74 3.88 4.77
N VAL A 541 20.40 2.81 4.05
CA VAL A 541 21.30 2.33 2.98
C VAL A 541 21.11 2.89 1.54
N ILE A 542 19.94 3.38 1.08
CA ILE A 542 19.81 3.84 -0.33
C ILE A 542 18.80 4.98 -0.48
N GLU A 543 19.28 6.21 -0.69
CA GLU A 543 18.50 7.26 -1.35
C GLU A 543 18.77 7.16 -2.86
N TYR A 544 17.75 7.08 -3.72
CA TYR A 544 18.00 7.45 -5.12
C TYR A 544 18.32 8.94 -5.10
N SER A 545 19.60 9.26 -5.23
CA SER A 545 20.05 10.64 -5.27
C SER A 545 19.17 11.40 -6.27
N ALA A 546 18.54 12.48 -5.80
CA ALA A 546 17.73 13.36 -6.62
C ALA A 546 18.49 13.79 -7.90
N VAL A 547 19.82 13.82 -7.80
CA VAL A 547 20.77 13.98 -8.90
C VAL A 547 20.57 12.97 -10.02
N ASN A 548 20.45 11.67 -9.73
CA ASN A 548 20.30 10.62 -10.74
C ASN A 548 18.98 10.73 -11.50
N VAL A 549 17.90 11.09 -10.80
CA VAL A 549 16.57 11.29 -11.41
C VAL A 549 16.59 12.52 -12.32
N LEU A 550 17.21 13.61 -11.86
CA LEU A 550 17.37 14.84 -12.65
C LEU A 550 18.30 14.64 -13.84
N ALA A 551 19.41 13.91 -13.68
CA ALA A 551 20.34 13.58 -14.75
C ALA A 551 19.66 12.74 -15.85
N ARG A 552 18.91 11.70 -15.45
CA ARG A 552 18.09 10.90 -16.38
C ARG A 552 17.11 11.77 -17.16
N ARG A 553 16.45 12.72 -16.49
CA ARG A 553 15.49 13.59 -17.16
C ARG A 553 16.15 14.56 -18.13
N ARG A 554 17.37 15.02 -17.82
CA ARG A 554 18.20 15.81 -18.75
C ARG A 554 18.56 15.00 -20.00
N GLU A 555 19.00 13.75 -19.84
CA GLU A 555 19.32 12.86 -20.97
C GLU A 555 18.10 12.58 -21.85
N GLU A 556 16.93 12.31 -21.26
CA GLU A 556 15.70 12.08 -22.02
C GLU A 556 15.28 13.28 -22.87
N LEU A 557 15.48 14.50 -22.37
CA LEU A 557 15.23 15.74 -23.09
C LEU A 557 16.16 15.89 -24.30
N ILE A 558 17.45 15.63 -24.10
CA ILE A 558 18.47 15.69 -25.15
C ILE A 558 18.15 14.65 -26.24
N LEU A 559 17.84 13.41 -25.86
CA LEU A 559 17.49 12.34 -26.80
C LEU A 559 16.17 12.57 -27.56
N GLN A 560 15.22 13.31 -26.98
CA GLN A 560 14.00 13.71 -27.69
C GLN A 560 14.30 14.80 -28.72
N PHE A 561 15.19 15.72 -28.37
CA PHE A 561 15.66 16.75 -29.28
C PHE A 561 16.41 16.15 -30.47
N ASP A 562 17.39 15.28 -30.22
CA ASP A 562 18.20 14.65 -31.28
C ASP A 562 17.32 13.86 -32.26
N ARG A 563 16.34 13.10 -31.76
CA ARG A 563 15.38 12.40 -32.62
C ARG A 563 14.49 13.34 -33.44
N SER A 564 14.09 14.47 -32.86
CA SER A 564 13.30 15.47 -33.60
C SER A 564 14.13 16.13 -34.69
N ARG A 565 15.43 16.29 -34.45
CA ARG A 565 16.40 16.80 -35.43
C ARG A 565 16.65 15.80 -36.55
N GLU A 566 16.95 14.54 -36.24
CA GLU A 566 17.12 13.45 -37.23
C GLU A 566 15.86 13.26 -38.09
N ALA A 567 14.67 13.35 -37.48
CA ALA A 567 13.40 13.29 -38.21
C ALA A 567 13.23 14.46 -39.18
N ARG A 568 13.71 15.67 -38.83
CA ARG A 568 13.68 16.82 -39.74
C ARG A 568 14.71 16.68 -40.86
N GLU A 569 15.93 16.25 -40.55
CA GLU A 569 17.00 16.05 -41.53
C GLU A 569 16.62 14.98 -42.57
N SER A 570 15.98 13.88 -42.14
CA SER A 570 15.46 12.85 -43.05
C SER A 570 14.30 13.32 -43.93
N ILE A 571 13.43 14.21 -43.44
CA ILE A 571 12.38 14.85 -44.25
C ILE A 571 13.00 15.78 -45.31
N VAL A 572 14.01 16.57 -44.94
CA VAL A 572 14.69 17.48 -45.87
C VAL A 572 15.44 16.71 -46.95
N GLN A 573 16.20 15.66 -46.60
CA GLN A 573 16.83 14.79 -47.59
C GLN A 573 15.82 14.08 -48.52
N GLY A 574 14.65 13.72 -47.98
CA GLY A 574 13.54 13.19 -48.79
C GLY A 574 12.96 14.21 -49.78
N LEU A 575 12.93 15.49 -49.43
CA LEU A 575 12.49 16.59 -50.29
C LEU A 575 13.53 16.93 -51.37
N ASP A 576 14.82 17.02 -51.01
CA ASP A 576 15.90 17.30 -51.96
C ASP A 576 16.02 16.19 -53.02
N SER A 577 15.92 14.91 -52.60
CA SER A 577 15.89 13.79 -53.55
C SER A 577 14.66 13.78 -54.45
N SER A 578 13.55 14.42 -54.04
CA SER A 578 12.35 14.55 -54.86
C SER A 578 12.44 15.74 -55.83
N SER A 579 13.15 16.82 -55.48
CA SER A 579 13.43 17.93 -56.40
C SER A 579 14.43 17.58 -57.48
N ASP A 580 15.43 16.75 -57.18
CA ASP A 580 16.40 16.28 -58.17
C ASP A 580 15.74 15.39 -59.25
N ILE A 581 14.72 14.60 -58.88
CA ILE A 581 13.96 13.76 -59.82
C ILE A 581 13.06 14.59 -60.76
N VAL A 582 12.70 15.81 -60.38
CA VAL A 582 11.90 16.71 -61.24
C VAL A 582 12.79 17.48 -62.22
N ILE A 583 14.06 17.73 -61.88
CA ILE A 583 15.02 18.41 -62.77
C ILE A 583 15.60 17.45 -63.83
N GLU A 584 15.63 16.14 -63.58
CA GLU A 584 16.00 15.14 -64.60
C GLU A 584 14.87 14.79 -65.60
N ARG A 585 13.69 15.45 -65.50
CA ARG A 585 12.51 15.17 -66.35
C ARG A 585 12.02 16.34 -67.20
N PHE A 586 12.81 17.40 -67.32
CA PHE A 586 12.70 18.44 -68.35
C PHE A 586 14.00 18.51 -69.13
#